data_AF-A0A538J2U1-F1
#
_entry.id   AF-A0A538J2U1-F1
#
_cell.length_a   1.000
_cell.length_b   1.000
_cell.length_c   1.000
_cell.angle_alpha   90.00
_cell.angle_beta   90.00
_cell.angle_gamma   90.00
#
_symmetry.space_group_name_H-M   'P 1'
#
loop_
_entity.id
_entity.type
_entity.pdbx_description
1 polymer ?
#
loop_
_entity_poly.entity_id
_entity_poly.type
_entity_poly.pdbx_seq_one_letter_code
_entity_poly.pdbx_strand_id
1 'polypeptide(L)'
;MATDVTGDVTTGVQASPTEQQAPEPKPSRRRRPYQLRFLVVYGILAGVLGAGIAGIVLLVGTSVGGGAASWSTWKPTKSGAARVSQIAQHVSKAYRLTDGGQLLDVIAKPPAVQNVPIKAVAVRNKAGNADEVSLFDDQNSLMLVLCGGGTACAISKGTASVERGRLVRREALELALYTFKYVGNVKYIVAFMPPKKGSQPQYALYFHRDDFDRQLKHPLAETLSTKTPKQNTIPPLEVGRIDKLTEPHTFKFSLQQAQQGDAILVLDPPV
;
A
#
# COMPACT_ATOMS: atom_id res chain seq x y z
N MET A 1 38.70 91.36 -31.83
CA MET A 1 38.99 92.81 -31.91
C MET A 1 37.67 93.46 -32.32
N ALA A 2 36.98 94.10 -31.37
CA ALA A 2 36.92 95.57 -31.24
C ALA A 2 36.39 96.19 -32.55
N THR A 3 35.20 96.79 -32.65
CA THR A 3 34.68 98.00 -31.98
C THR A 3 33.26 98.22 -32.56
N ASP A 4 32.20 98.55 -31.82
CA ASP A 4 31.85 99.84 -31.18
C ASP A 4 30.96 100.75 -32.06
N VAL A 5 30.00 101.41 -31.39
CA VAL A 5 29.22 102.63 -31.77
C VAL A 5 28.27 102.56 -33.01
N THR A 6 27.09 103.18 -33.16
CA THR A 6 26.45 104.42 -32.64
C THR A 6 24.97 104.50 -33.07
N GLY A 7 24.15 105.21 -32.29
CA GLY A 7 23.02 106.06 -32.76
C GLY A 7 21.65 105.39 -32.92
N ASP A 8 20.51 106.07 -32.85
CA ASP A 8 20.19 107.45 -32.47
C ASP A 8 18.67 107.49 -32.19
N VAL A 9 18.25 108.57 -31.53
CA VAL A 9 16.92 108.90 -31.04
C VAL A 9 15.89 109.13 -32.15
N THR A 10 14.64 108.64 -32.01
CA THR A 10 13.45 109.45 -32.32
C THR A 10 12.14 108.93 -31.71
N THR A 11 11.41 109.91 -31.20
CA THR A 11 10.08 109.98 -30.57
C THR A 11 8.90 109.51 -31.40
N GLY A 12 7.89 108.96 -30.72
CA GLY A 12 6.53 108.80 -31.22
C GLY A 12 5.59 108.34 -30.10
N VAL A 13 5.10 109.28 -29.29
CA VAL A 13 4.11 109.09 -28.23
C VAL A 13 2.72 108.92 -28.84
N GLN A 14 1.99 107.86 -28.46
CA GLN A 14 0.53 107.95 -28.32
C GLN A 14 0.01 106.97 -27.24
N ALA A 15 -0.47 107.59 -26.16
CA ALA A 15 -1.29 107.08 -25.05
C ALA A 15 -2.58 106.39 -25.57
N SER A 16 -3.32 105.49 -24.91
CA SER A 16 -3.47 104.92 -23.54
C SER A 16 -4.62 103.85 -23.67
N PRO A 17 -5.21 103.20 -22.65
CA PRO A 17 -4.87 103.07 -21.22
C PRO A 17 -4.96 101.63 -20.62
N THR A 18 -4.35 101.49 -19.43
CA THR A 18 -4.81 100.70 -18.26
C THR A 18 -5.04 99.19 -18.38
N GLU A 19 -4.23 98.39 -17.66
CA GLU A 19 -4.76 97.58 -16.54
C GLU A 19 -3.65 97.16 -15.58
N GLN A 20 -3.91 97.39 -14.29
CA GLN A 20 -3.01 97.21 -13.17
C GLN A 20 -2.90 95.71 -12.82
N GLN A 21 -1.74 95.11 -13.09
CA GLN A 21 -1.50 93.69 -12.83
C GLN A 21 -1.29 93.43 -11.32
N ALA A 22 -2.27 92.74 -10.72
CA ALA A 22 -2.24 92.22 -9.35
C ALA A 22 -1.20 91.07 -9.20
N PRO A 23 -0.68 90.82 -7.98
CA PRO A 23 0.45 89.90 -7.78
C PRO A 23 0.10 88.44 -8.05
N GLU A 24 1.08 87.72 -8.59
CA GLU A 24 1.05 86.32 -8.99
C GLU A 24 0.67 85.37 -7.82
N PRO A 25 -0.28 84.44 -7.99
CA PRO A 25 -0.65 83.51 -6.93
C PRO A 25 0.36 82.37 -6.80
N LYS A 26 0.80 82.09 -5.56
CA LYS A 26 1.60 80.91 -5.19
C LYS A 26 0.93 79.61 -5.66
N PRO A 27 1.69 78.61 -6.15
CA PRO A 27 1.10 77.36 -6.62
C PRO A 27 0.43 76.60 -5.46
N SER A 28 -0.89 76.48 -5.52
CA SER A 28 -1.65 75.63 -4.60
C SER A 28 -1.30 74.16 -4.87
N ARG A 29 -0.72 73.48 -3.89
CA ARG A 29 -0.51 72.03 -3.89
C ARG A 29 -1.87 71.33 -3.94
N ARG A 30 -2.36 71.01 -5.14
CA ARG A 30 -3.51 70.09 -5.30
C ARG A 30 -3.08 68.71 -4.84
N ARG A 31 -3.39 68.35 -3.59
CA ARG A 31 -3.37 66.95 -3.13
C ARG A 31 -4.35 66.18 -4.00
N ARG A 32 -3.86 65.24 -4.82
CA ARG A 32 -4.66 64.43 -5.76
C ARG A 32 -5.58 63.48 -4.97
N PRO A 33 -6.91 63.69 -4.95
CA PRO A 33 -7.84 62.82 -4.20
C PRO A 33 -8.05 61.44 -4.86
N TYR A 34 -7.45 61.20 -6.04
CA TYR A 34 -7.63 59.97 -6.80
C TYR A 34 -6.63 58.85 -6.42
N GLN A 35 -5.52 59.16 -5.75
CA GLN A 35 -4.54 58.13 -5.36
C GLN A 35 -5.06 57.19 -4.27
N LEU A 36 -5.87 57.72 -3.34
CA LEU A 36 -6.52 56.91 -2.30
C LEU A 36 -7.58 55.97 -2.88
N ARG A 37 -8.36 56.43 -3.87
CA ARG A 37 -9.38 55.60 -4.52
C ARG A 37 -8.76 54.42 -5.27
N PHE A 38 -7.65 54.67 -5.97
CA PHE A 38 -6.89 53.60 -6.63
C PHE A 38 -6.30 52.59 -5.62
N LEU A 39 -5.76 53.07 -4.50
CA LEU A 39 -5.25 52.19 -3.44
C LEU A 39 -6.33 51.28 -2.84
N VAL A 40 -7.54 51.81 -2.61
CA VAL A 40 -8.67 51.02 -2.11
C VAL A 40 -9.09 49.95 -3.12
N VAL A 41 -9.19 50.31 -4.41
CA VAL A 41 -9.56 49.36 -5.46
C VAL A 41 -8.52 48.25 -5.59
N TYR A 42 -7.23 48.59 -5.63
CA TYR A 42 -6.16 47.59 -5.69
C TYR A 42 -6.06 46.75 -4.41
N GLY A 43 -6.34 47.33 -3.25
CA GLY A 43 -6.39 46.59 -1.97
C GLY A 43 -7.51 45.55 -1.96
N ILE A 44 -8.71 45.89 -2.45
CA ILE A 44 -9.81 44.94 -2.60
C ILE A 44 -9.45 43.85 -3.62
N LEU A 45 -8.87 44.24 -4.76
CA LEU A 45 -8.50 43.30 -5.82
C LEU A 45 -7.43 42.30 -5.34
N ALA A 46 -6.43 42.78 -4.60
CA ALA A 46 -5.42 41.94 -3.95
C ALA A 46 -6.02 41.02 -2.88
N GLY A 47 -6.99 41.52 -2.10
CA GLY A 47 -7.73 40.72 -1.13
C GLY A 47 -8.54 39.59 -1.77
N VAL A 48 -9.26 39.86 -2.86
CA VAL A 48 -10.01 38.85 -3.62
C VAL A 48 -9.07 37.84 -4.25
N LEU A 49 -7.95 38.28 -4.82
CA LEU A 49 -6.94 37.38 -5.39
C LEU A 49 -6.32 36.49 -4.31
N GLY A 50 -5.95 37.07 -3.16
CA GLY A 50 -5.42 36.34 -2.01
C GLY A 50 -6.42 35.32 -1.45
N ALA A 51 -7.70 35.70 -1.32
CA ALA A 51 -8.77 34.80 -0.90
C ALA A 51 -9.04 33.69 -1.93
N GLY A 52 -8.95 34.00 -3.23
CA GLY A 52 -9.06 33.01 -4.30
C GLY A 52 -7.91 31.99 -4.28
N ILE A 53 -6.67 32.46 -4.13
CA ILE A 53 -5.50 31.58 -4.01
C ILE A 53 -5.58 30.74 -2.73
N ALA A 54 -5.91 31.34 -1.58
CA ALA A 54 -6.07 30.61 -0.33
C ALA A 54 -7.23 29.59 -0.42
N GLY A 55 -8.34 29.96 -1.06
CA GLY A 55 -9.47 29.07 -1.33
C GLY A 55 -9.08 27.91 -2.23
N ILE A 56 -8.30 28.14 -3.29
CA ILE A 56 -7.78 27.09 -4.18
C ILE A 56 -6.76 26.21 -3.45
N VAL A 57 -5.88 26.77 -2.62
CA VAL A 57 -4.93 25.98 -1.81
C VAL A 57 -5.66 25.12 -0.78
N LEU A 58 -6.71 25.65 -0.14
CA LEU A 58 -7.57 24.88 0.76
C LEU A 58 -8.40 23.82 0.02
N LEU A 59 -8.89 24.12 -1.19
CA LEU A 59 -9.59 23.16 -2.04
C LEU A 59 -8.64 22.06 -2.53
N VAL A 60 -7.46 22.38 -3.04
CA VAL A 60 -6.46 21.41 -3.49
C VAL A 60 -5.92 20.59 -2.31
N GLY A 61 -5.78 21.19 -1.13
CA GLY A 61 -5.43 20.48 0.11
C GLY A 61 -6.52 19.54 0.63
N THR A 62 -7.79 19.75 0.25
CA THR A 62 -8.92 18.88 0.63
C THR A 62 -9.37 17.93 -0.49
N SER A 63 -9.00 18.20 -1.75
CA SER A 63 -9.42 17.41 -2.92
C SER A 63 -8.38 16.40 -3.42
N VAL A 64 -7.23 16.24 -2.75
CA VAL A 64 -6.41 15.00 -2.86
C VAL A 64 -6.97 13.95 -1.90
N GLY A 65 -8.26 13.64 -2.09
CA GLY A 65 -9.05 12.76 -1.24
C GLY A 65 -9.96 11.83 -2.03
N GLY A 66 -9.73 11.68 -3.34
CA GLY A 66 -10.11 10.45 -4.06
C GLY A 66 -9.14 9.34 -3.67
N GLY A 67 -9.08 9.02 -2.37
CA GLY A 67 -8.10 8.09 -1.83
C GLY A 67 -8.31 6.73 -2.47
N ALA A 68 -7.30 6.24 -3.20
CA ALA A 68 -7.22 4.84 -3.55
C ALA A 68 -7.53 4.05 -2.27
N ALA A 69 -8.58 3.22 -2.31
CA ALA A 69 -8.99 2.46 -1.14
C ALA A 69 -7.75 1.73 -0.58
N SER A 70 -7.49 1.90 0.72
CA SER A 70 -6.36 1.23 1.37
C SER A 70 -6.43 -0.26 1.06
N TRP A 71 -5.30 -0.86 0.69
CA TRP A 71 -5.27 -2.28 0.31
C TRP A 71 -5.87 -3.17 1.42
N SER A 72 -5.64 -2.84 2.68
CA SER A 72 -6.29 -3.49 3.83
C SER A 72 -6.64 -2.47 4.92
N THR A 73 -7.58 -2.82 5.79
CA THR A 73 -7.96 -1.99 6.96
C THR A 73 -6.90 -1.98 8.05
N TRP A 74 -6.03 -3.01 8.08
CA TRP A 74 -4.92 -3.14 8.99
C TRP A 74 -3.60 -3.31 8.24
N LYS A 75 -2.48 -2.82 8.79
CA LYS A 75 -1.14 -3.06 8.26
C LYS A 75 -0.14 -3.29 9.41
N PRO A 76 0.91 -4.10 9.22
CA PRO A 76 1.92 -4.28 10.24
C PRO A 76 2.72 -3.00 10.47
N THR A 77 3.20 -2.83 11.70
CA THR A 77 4.00 -1.70 12.15
C THR A 77 5.46 -2.08 12.45
N LYS A 78 5.74 -3.37 12.64
CA LYS A 78 7.09 -3.90 12.86
C LYS A 78 7.87 -4.03 11.55
N SER A 79 9.17 -4.29 11.65
CA SER A 79 10.10 -4.53 10.53
C SER A 79 10.76 -5.91 10.63
N GLY A 80 11.41 -6.34 9.54
CA GLY A 80 12.14 -7.61 9.47
C GLY A 80 11.29 -8.83 9.87
N ALA A 81 11.91 -9.80 10.55
CA ALA A 81 11.23 -11.00 11.04
C ALA A 81 10.04 -10.69 11.97
N ALA A 82 10.13 -9.64 12.79
CA ALA A 82 9.04 -9.23 13.68
C ALA A 82 7.79 -8.77 12.91
N ARG A 83 7.94 -8.27 11.67
CA ARG A 83 6.81 -7.95 10.78
C ARG A 83 6.05 -9.21 10.41
N VAL A 84 6.76 -10.27 10.04
CA VAL A 84 6.17 -11.56 9.67
C VAL A 84 5.41 -12.15 10.86
N SER A 85 6.01 -12.15 12.05
CA SER A 85 5.35 -12.62 13.28
C SER A 85 4.09 -11.79 13.59
N GLN A 86 4.14 -10.47 13.38
CA GLN A 86 2.98 -9.60 13.60
C GLN A 86 1.83 -9.91 12.61
N ILE A 87 2.15 -10.19 11.34
CA ILE A 87 1.17 -10.63 10.33
C ILE A 87 0.56 -11.95 10.77
N ALA A 88 1.38 -12.94 11.13
CA ALA A 88 0.92 -14.25 11.57
C ALA A 88 -0.06 -14.15 12.74
N GLN A 89 0.27 -13.37 13.77
CA GLN A 89 -0.58 -13.14 14.93
C GLN A 89 -1.87 -12.37 14.59
N HIS A 90 -1.79 -11.38 13.71
CA HIS A 90 -2.95 -10.60 13.30
C HIS A 90 -3.96 -11.47 12.57
N VAL A 91 -3.50 -12.19 11.53
CA VAL A 91 -4.37 -13.02 10.70
C VAL A 91 -4.91 -14.19 11.52
N SER A 92 -4.06 -14.96 12.20
CA SER A 92 -4.50 -16.17 12.92
C SER A 92 -5.55 -15.86 13.98
N LYS A 93 -5.43 -14.74 14.72
CA LYS A 93 -6.40 -14.34 15.75
C LYS A 93 -7.84 -14.23 15.24
N ALA A 94 -8.03 -13.93 13.96
CA ALA A 94 -9.34 -13.80 13.33
C ALA A 94 -10.01 -15.15 13.01
N TYR A 95 -9.24 -16.25 12.94
CA TYR A 95 -9.72 -17.57 12.56
C TYR A 95 -10.07 -18.41 13.80
N ARG A 96 -11.33 -18.84 13.86
CA ARG A 96 -11.89 -19.56 15.01
C ARG A 96 -12.61 -20.83 14.59
N LEU A 97 -12.51 -21.83 15.44
CA LEU A 97 -13.36 -23.01 15.42
C LEU A 97 -14.82 -22.63 15.73
N THR A 98 -15.74 -23.55 15.46
CA THR A 98 -17.17 -23.33 15.72
C THR A 98 -17.48 -23.09 17.19
N ASP A 99 -16.71 -23.71 18.09
CA ASP A 99 -16.76 -23.54 19.55
C ASP A 99 -16.10 -22.24 20.05
N GLY A 100 -15.57 -21.40 19.15
CA GLY A 100 -14.84 -20.18 19.48
C GLY A 100 -13.36 -20.38 19.80
N GLY A 101 -12.87 -21.62 19.84
CA GLY A 101 -11.45 -21.93 20.00
C GLY A 101 -10.60 -21.36 18.86
N GLN A 102 -9.31 -21.16 19.12
CA GLN A 102 -8.34 -20.79 18.08
C GLN A 102 -8.28 -21.90 17.00
N LEU A 103 -8.31 -21.54 15.71
CA LEU A 103 -8.19 -22.53 14.64
C LEU A 103 -6.75 -23.05 14.54
N LEU A 104 -5.82 -22.11 14.38
CA LEU A 104 -4.39 -22.36 14.21
C LEU A 104 -3.55 -21.35 14.98
N ASP A 105 -2.41 -21.80 15.45
CA ASP A 105 -1.27 -20.96 15.76
C ASP A 105 -0.28 -21.04 14.60
N VAL A 106 0.12 -19.89 14.07
CA VAL A 106 0.89 -19.78 12.84
C VAL A 106 2.33 -19.44 13.19
N ILE A 107 3.23 -20.36 12.88
CA ILE A 107 4.65 -20.22 13.21
C ILE A 107 5.42 -19.92 11.92
N ALA A 108 5.94 -18.70 11.83
CA ALA A 108 6.90 -18.33 10.81
C ALA A 108 8.28 -18.87 11.17
N LYS A 109 8.90 -19.60 10.24
CA LYS A 109 10.23 -20.20 10.41
C LYS A 109 11.12 -19.87 9.21
N PRO A 110 12.45 -19.81 9.40
CA PRO A 110 13.37 -19.91 8.27
C PRO A 110 13.11 -21.20 7.47
N PRO A 111 13.44 -21.23 6.17
CA PRO A 111 13.37 -22.42 5.33
C PRO A 111 14.23 -23.60 5.81
N ALA A 112 13.77 -24.36 6.80
CA ALA A 112 14.48 -25.50 7.33
C ALA A 112 13.52 -26.53 7.92
N VAL A 113 13.82 -27.82 7.72
CA VAL A 113 13.10 -28.94 8.35
C VAL A 113 14.07 -29.76 9.17
N GLN A 114 13.73 -30.02 10.44
CA GLN A 114 14.61 -30.74 11.38
C GLN A 114 16.02 -30.15 11.45
N ASN A 115 16.14 -28.81 11.42
CA ASN A 115 17.40 -28.05 11.36
C ASN A 115 18.24 -28.25 10.08
N VAL A 116 17.73 -28.94 9.07
CA VAL A 116 18.34 -29.01 7.74
C VAL A 116 17.77 -27.89 6.87
N PRO A 117 18.60 -26.97 6.35
CA PRO A 117 18.14 -25.94 5.43
C PRO A 117 17.48 -26.55 4.19
N ILE A 118 16.32 -26.01 3.81
CA ILE A 118 15.76 -26.23 2.49
C ILE A 118 16.45 -25.25 1.56
N LYS A 119 17.06 -25.73 0.48
CA LYS A 119 17.70 -24.87 -0.54
C LYS A 119 16.87 -24.71 -1.80
N ALA A 120 16.00 -25.66 -2.06
CA ALA A 120 15.17 -25.67 -3.25
C ALA A 120 13.79 -26.28 -2.97
N VAL A 121 12.80 -25.80 -3.71
CA VAL A 121 11.49 -26.40 -3.85
C VAL A 121 11.37 -26.93 -5.27
N ALA A 122 11.08 -28.21 -5.43
CA ALA A 122 10.87 -28.85 -6.72
C ALA A 122 9.39 -29.23 -6.86
N VAL A 123 8.68 -28.57 -7.76
CA VAL A 123 7.30 -28.91 -8.12
C VAL A 123 7.35 -29.95 -9.24
N ARG A 124 6.68 -31.08 -9.04
CA ARG A 124 6.59 -32.15 -10.04
C ARG A 124 5.32 -32.03 -10.86
N ASN A 125 5.35 -32.49 -12.10
CA ASN A 125 4.14 -32.70 -12.88
C ASN A 125 3.49 -34.05 -12.54
N LYS A 126 2.32 -34.32 -13.12
CA LYS A 126 1.58 -35.59 -12.92
C LYS A 126 2.35 -36.83 -13.37
N ALA A 127 3.36 -36.69 -14.24
CA ALA A 127 4.24 -37.78 -14.65
C ALA A 127 5.39 -38.03 -13.65
N GLY A 128 5.50 -37.23 -12.58
CA GLY A 128 6.53 -37.37 -11.56
C GLY A 128 7.88 -36.75 -11.93
N ASN A 129 7.96 -36.01 -13.04
CA ASN A 129 9.15 -35.25 -13.43
C ASN A 129 9.12 -33.86 -12.77
N ALA A 130 10.29 -33.31 -12.46
CA ALA A 130 10.39 -31.91 -12.04
C ALA A 130 9.92 -31.00 -13.17
N ASP A 131 8.89 -30.19 -12.89
CA ASP A 131 8.29 -29.22 -13.81
C ASP A 131 8.85 -27.82 -13.52
N GLU A 132 9.01 -27.51 -12.24
CA GLU A 132 9.57 -26.26 -11.76
C GLU A 132 10.52 -26.51 -10.58
N VAL A 133 11.65 -25.80 -10.57
CA VAL A 133 12.58 -25.78 -9.44
C VAL A 133 12.89 -24.35 -9.07
N SER A 134 12.54 -23.98 -7.85
CA SER A 134 12.76 -22.65 -7.31
C SER A 134 13.81 -22.70 -6.20
N LEU A 135 14.78 -21.78 -6.25
CA LEU A 135 15.69 -21.55 -5.12
C LEU A 135 14.88 -20.98 -3.96
N PHE A 136 15.00 -21.62 -2.81
CA PHE A 136 14.20 -21.32 -1.64
C PHE A 136 15.13 -20.94 -0.50
N ASP A 137 15.52 -19.67 -0.45
CA ASP A 137 16.49 -19.13 0.50
C ASP A 137 15.84 -18.26 1.58
N ASP A 138 16.61 -17.90 2.61
CA ASP A 138 16.13 -17.08 3.72
C ASP A 138 15.88 -15.60 3.37
N GLN A 139 16.29 -15.15 2.17
CA GLN A 139 16.16 -13.77 1.71
C GLN A 139 14.84 -13.52 1.00
N ASN A 140 14.36 -14.49 0.22
CA ASN A 140 13.18 -14.33 -0.62
C ASN A 140 12.04 -15.32 -0.30
N SER A 141 12.25 -16.23 0.64
CA SER A 141 11.29 -17.28 0.94
C SER A 141 10.88 -17.28 2.40
N LEU A 142 9.64 -17.71 2.64
CA LEU A 142 9.09 -17.84 3.99
C LEU A 142 8.42 -19.20 4.16
N MET A 143 8.74 -19.86 5.28
CA MET A 143 8.08 -21.06 5.71
C MET A 143 7.07 -20.75 6.82
N LEU A 144 5.82 -21.16 6.64
CA LEU A 144 4.75 -21.04 7.61
C LEU A 144 4.32 -22.45 8.04
N VAL A 145 4.26 -22.70 9.34
CA VAL A 145 3.69 -23.92 9.90
C VAL A 145 2.37 -23.57 10.56
N LEU A 146 1.26 -24.09 10.01
CA LEU A 146 -0.07 -23.87 10.54
C LEU A 146 -0.36 -24.98 11.55
N CYS A 147 -0.33 -24.67 12.85
CA CYS A 147 -0.37 -25.65 13.92
C CYS A 147 -1.66 -25.57 14.74
N GLY A 148 -2.43 -26.64 14.81
CA GLY A 148 -3.75 -26.66 15.48
C GLY A 148 -3.75 -27.01 16.97
N GLY A 149 -2.58 -26.94 17.63
CA GLY A 149 -2.41 -27.21 19.07
C GLY A 149 -2.57 -28.67 19.51
N GLY A 150 -2.82 -29.60 18.58
CA GLY A 150 -2.83 -31.05 18.82
C GLY A 150 -1.50 -31.71 18.50
N THR A 151 -1.42 -33.02 18.76
CA THR A 151 -0.27 -33.87 18.43
C THR A 151 0.10 -33.74 16.95
N ALA A 152 1.41 -33.62 16.65
CA ALA A 152 1.92 -33.41 15.29
C ALA A 152 1.30 -32.19 14.55
N CYS A 153 0.96 -31.14 15.30
CA CYS A 153 0.29 -29.93 14.79
C CYS A 153 -1.13 -30.14 14.24
N ALA A 154 -1.77 -31.28 14.51
CA ALA A 154 -3.18 -31.49 14.16
C ALA A 154 -4.08 -30.46 14.87
N ILE A 155 -5.26 -30.20 14.29
CA ILE A 155 -6.29 -29.41 14.98
C ILE A 155 -6.88 -30.26 16.11
N SER A 156 -6.73 -29.78 17.34
CA SER A 156 -7.02 -30.53 18.57
C SER A 156 -8.50 -30.90 18.74
N LYS A 157 -9.42 -30.12 18.15
CA LYS A 157 -10.86 -30.25 18.33
C LYS A 157 -11.64 -30.44 17.02
N GLY A 158 -12.75 -31.16 17.12
CA GLY A 158 -13.71 -31.40 16.05
C GLY A 158 -13.21 -32.35 14.94
N THR A 159 -14.10 -32.77 14.05
CA THR A 159 -13.78 -33.72 12.97
C THR A 159 -13.24 -33.03 11.73
N ALA A 160 -12.17 -33.57 11.13
CA ALA A 160 -11.65 -33.04 9.87
C ALA A 160 -12.74 -33.08 8.77
N SER A 161 -12.91 -31.97 8.06
CA SER A 161 -13.90 -31.84 6.97
C SER A 161 -13.36 -30.99 5.83
N VAL A 162 -14.03 -31.01 4.68
CA VAL A 162 -13.67 -30.19 3.51
C VAL A 162 -13.76 -28.71 3.85
N GLU A 163 -14.79 -28.32 4.58
CA GLU A 163 -15.04 -26.94 5.01
C GLU A 163 -13.95 -26.44 5.95
N ARG A 164 -13.51 -27.28 6.89
CA ARG A 164 -12.37 -26.94 7.76
C ARG A 164 -11.09 -26.80 6.96
N GLY A 165 -10.81 -27.74 6.04
CA GLY A 165 -9.65 -27.65 5.16
C GLY A 165 -9.66 -26.37 4.33
N ARG A 166 -10.83 -25.96 3.82
CA ARG A 166 -11.01 -24.69 3.10
C ARG A 166 -10.75 -23.48 3.99
N LEU A 167 -11.22 -23.49 5.24
CA LEU A 167 -10.95 -22.39 6.18
C LEU A 167 -9.45 -22.26 6.46
N VAL A 168 -8.73 -23.39 6.60
CA VAL A 168 -7.26 -23.39 6.72
C VAL A 168 -6.59 -22.83 5.46
N ARG A 169 -7.05 -23.21 4.25
CA ARG A 169 -6.54 -22.65 3.00
C ARG A 169 -6.82 -21.15 2.87
N ARG A 170 -7.98 -20.68 3.33
CA ARG A 170 -8.30 -19.25 3.41
C ARG A 170 -7.31 -18.51 4.32
N GLU A 171 -7.03 -19.06 5.50
CA GLU A 171 -6.04 -18.49 6.44
C GLU A 171 -4.65 -18.42 5.81
N ALA A 172 -4.20 -19.50 5.16
CA ALA A 172 -2.94 -19.55 4.43
C ALA A 172 -2.86 -18.50 3.31
N LEU A 173 -3.95 -18.33 2.54
CA LEU A 173 -4.04 -17.33 1.48
C LEU A 173 -3.97 -15.91 2.05
N GLU A 174 -4.69 -15.62 3.13
CA GLU A 174 -4.66 -14.31 3.77
C GLU A 174 -3.25 -13.99 4.31
N LEU A 175 -2.60 -14.95 4.98
CA LEU A 175 -1.21 -14.84 5.42
C LEU A 175 -0.27 -14.54 4.25
N ALA A 176 -0.43 -15.25 3.13
CA ALA A 176 0.39 -15.06 1.94
C ALA A 176 0.20 -13.66 1.35
N LEU A 177 -1.05 -13.22 1.15
CA LEU A 177 -1.38 -11.89 0.62
C LEU A 177 -0.83 -10.77 1.49
N TYR A 178 -1.00 -10.85 2.82
CA TYR A 178 -0.40 -9.86 3.74
C TYR A 178 1.12 -9.86 3.68
N THR A 179 1.74 -11.05 3.65
CA THR A 179 3.20 -11.19 3.57
C THR A 179 3.72 -10.59 2.28
N PHE A 180 3.16 -10.97 1.13
CA PHE A 180 3.53 -10.38 -0.16
C PHE A 180 3.28 -8.86 -0.17
N LYS A 181 2.18 -8.37 0.40
CA LYS A 181 1.93 -6.92 0.41
C LYS A 181 2.95 -6.14 1.22
N TYR A 182 3.34 -6.63 2.40
CA TYR A 182 4.07 -5.84 3.39
C TYR A 182 5.51 -6.30 3.66
N VAL A 183 5.93 -7.43 3.11
CA VAL A 183 7.28 -7.99 3.24
C VAL A 183 7.89 -8.07 1.83
N GLY A 184 8.47 -6.96 1.39
CA GLY A 184 8.77 -6.72 -0.03
C GLY A 184 9.80 -7.65 -0.68
N ASN A 185 10.62 -8.34 0.11
CA ASN A 185 11.60 -9.30 -0.39
C ASN A 185 11.03 -10.72 -0.57
N VAL A 186 9.88 -11.04 0.03
CA VAL A 186 9.30 -12.39 -0.04
C VAL A 186 8.61 -12.59 -1.39
N LYS A 187 9.09 -13.60 -2.13
CA LYS A 187 8.58 -14.08 -3.41
C LYS A 187 7.87 -15.43 -3.28
N TYR A 188 8.36 -16.28 -2.39
CA TYR A 188 7.88 -17.65 -2.22
C TYR A 188 7.41 -17.90 -0.80
N ILE A 189 6.26 -18.57 -0.66
CA ILE A 189 5.74 -18.98 0.65
C ILE A 189 5.38 -20.46 0.59
N VAL A 190 5.92 -21.25 1.51
CA VAL A 190 5.47 -22.62 1.78
C VAL A 190 4.71 -22.63 3.09
N ALA A 191 3.45 -23.05 3.05
CA ALA A 191 2.56 -23.10 4.19
C ALA A 191 2.14 -24.54 4.50
N PHE A 192 2.74 -25.16 5.52
CA PHE A 192 2.45 -26.54 5.91
C PHE A 192 1.10 -26.65 6.60
N MET A 193 0.22 -27.49 6.06
CA MET A 193 -1.12 -27.70 6.59
C MET A 193 -1.11 -28.62 7.82
N PRO A 194 -2.03 -28.41 8.77
CA PRO A 194 -2.27 -29.36 9.85
C PRO A 194 -2.66 -30.73 9.29
N PRO A 195 -2.15 -31.83 9.87
CA PRO A 195 -2.64 -33.15 9.52
C PRO A 195 -4.03 -33.41 10.11
N LYS A 196 -4.68 -34.45 9.59
CA LYS A 196 -5.76 -35.11 10.31
C LYS A 196 -5.23 -35.66 11.63
N LYS A 197 -6.06 -35.68 12.67
CA LYS A 197 -5.70 -36.25 13.97
C LYS A 197 -5.25 -37.71 13.79
N GLY A 198 -4.09 -38.05 14.33
CA GLY A 198 -3.49 -39.40 14.20
C GLY A 198 -2.73 -39.64 12.89
N SER A 199 -2.55 -38.61 12.04
CA SER A 199 -1.76 -38.69 10.81
C SER A 199 -0.57 -37.73 10.87
N GLN A 200 0.43 -37.97 10.02
CA GLN A 200 1.54 -37.03 9.82
C GLN A 200 1.15 -35.91 8.85
N PRO A 201 1.78 -34.73 8.92
CA PRO A 201 1.60 -33.67 7.93
C PRO A 201 1.97 -34.17 6.54
N GLN A 202 1.10 -33.93 5.56
CA GLN A 202 1.27 -34.42 4.18
C GLN A 202 1.09 -33.34 3.12
N TYR A 203 0.42 -32.24 3.48
CA TYR A 203 0.03 -31.20 2.53
C TYR A 203 0.67 -29.87 2.88
N ALA A 204 1.06 -29.13 1.85
CA ALA A 204 1.53 -27.76 1.97
C ALA A 204 0.94 -26.92 0.85
N LEU A 205 0.72 -25.63 1.10
CA LEU A 205 0.47 -24.67 0.05
C LEU A 205 1.78 -24.04 -0.40
N TYR A 206 2.00 -23.92 -1.70
CA TYR A 206 3.16 -23.25 -2.26
C TYR A 206 2.71 -22.09 -3.15
N PHE A 207 3.03 -20.88 -2.70
CA PHE A 207 2.55 -19.64 -3.30
C PHE A 207 3.71 -18.84 -3.87
N HIS A 208 3.57 -18.42 -5.13
CA HIS A 208 4.44 -17.42 -5.73
C HIS A 208 3.74 -16.08 -5.74
N ARG A 209 4.47 -15.03 -5.42
CA ARG A 209 3.94 -13.66 -5.42
C ARG A 209 3.21 -13.33 -6.73
N ASP A 210 3.80 -13.70 -7.86
CA ASP A 210 3.33 -13.32 -9.19
C ASP A 210 1.98 -13.96 -9.55
N ASP A 211 1.60 -15.06 -8.91
CA ASP A 211 0.28 -15.67 -9.07
C ASP A 211 -0.84 -14.82 -8.47
N PHE A 212 -0.50 -13.92 -7.53
CA PHE A 212 -1.43 -13.07 -6.78
C PHE A 212 -1.39 -11.60 -7.20
N ASP A 213 -0.79 -11.31 -8.36
CA ASP A 213 -0.54 -9.95 -8.82
C ASP A 213 -1.81 -9.10 -8.90
N ARG A 214 -2.94 -9.72 -9.26
CA ARG A 214 -4.25 -9.07 -9.26
C ARG A 214 -4.71 -8.73 -7.84
N GLN A 215 -4.65 -9.69 -6.93
CA GLN A 215 -5.08 -9.53 -5.53
C GLN A 215 -4.22 -8.50 -4.78
N LEU A 216 -2.95 -8.33 -5.17
CA LEU A 216 -2.05 -7.35 -4.57
C LEU A 216 -2.31 -5.91 -5.06
N LYS A 217 -2.95 -5.73 -6.23
CA LYS A 217 -3.28 -4.44 -6.84
C LYS A 217 -4.64 -3.89 -6.40
N HIS A 218 -5.56 -4.75 -5.96
CA HIS A 218 -6.89 -4.36 -5.48
C HIS A 218 -7.01 -4.52 -3.96
N PRO A 219 -7.94 -3.81 -3.29
CA PRO A 219 -8.21 -4.01 -1.87
C PRO A 219 -8.47 -5.48 -1.52
N LEU A 220 -7.91 -5.93 -0.40
CA LEU A 220 -8.05 -7.28 0.14
C LEU A 220 -9.51 -7.69 0.29
N ALA A 221 -10.40 -6.74 0.61
CA ALA A 221 -11.83 -6.93 0.72
C ALA A 221 -12.50 -7.40 -0.60
N GLU A 222 -11.88 -7.15 -1.75
CA GLU A 222 -12.34 -7.68 -3.04
C GLU A 222 -11.94 -9.16 -3.22
N THR A 223 -10.92 -9.64 -2.50
CA THR A 223 -10.46 -11.03 -2.55
C THR A 223 -11.12 -11.88 -1.46
N LEU A 224 -11.04 -11.43 -0.21
CA LEU A 224 -11.52 -12.11 0.99
C LEU A 224 -12.52 -11.22 1.74
N SER A 225 -13.55 -11.83 2.34
CA SER A 225 -14.50 -11.08 3.17
C SER A 225 -13.80 -10.37 4.34
N THR A 226 -14.19 -9.12 4.60
CA THR A 226 -13.65 -8.30 5.71
C THR A 226 -13.88 -8.93 7.09
N LYS A 227 -14.98 -9.68 7.23
CA LYS A 227 -15.25 -10.50 8.40
C LYS A 227 -14.87 -11.95 8.10
N THR A 228 -13.95 -12.50 8.88
CA THR A 228 -13.56 -13.91 8.78
C THR A 228 -14.77 -14.81 9.08
N PRO A 229 -15.16 -15.69 8.14
CA PRO A 229 -16.25 -16.62 8.34
C PRO A 229 -15.85 -17.77 9.27
N LYS A 230 -16.84 -18.46 9.84
CA LYS A 230 -16.63 -19.77 10.46
C LYS A 230 -16.60 -20.84 9.37
N GLN A 231 -16.09 -22.03 9.71
CA GLN A 231 -15.90 -23.13 8.73
C GLN A 231 -17.18 -23.44 7.93
N ASN A 232 -18.36 -23.42 8.55
CA ASN A 232 -19.65 -23.73 7.94
C ASN A 232 -20.44 -22.51 7.44
N THR A 233 -19.84 -21.31 7.46
CA THR A 233 -20.52 -20.06 7.09
C THR A 233 -19.75 -19.24 6.06
N ILE A 234 -18.85 -19.88 5.29
CA ILE A 234 -18.12 -19.22 4.21
C ILE A 234 -19.12 -18.94 3.07
N PRO A 235 -19.29 -17.68 2.62
CA PRO A 235 -20.19 -17.36 1.52
C PRO A 235 -19.82 -18.13 0.23
N PRO A 236 -20.79 -18.62 -0.57
CA PRO A 236 -20.50 -19.41 -1.76
C PRO A 236 -19.57 -18.73 -2.78
N LEU A 237 -19.70 -17.41 -2.96
CA LEU A 237 -18.80 -16.64 -3.83
C LEU A 237 -17.35 -16.64 -3.31
N GLU A 238 -17.18 -16.56 -2.00
CA GLU A 238 -15.86 -16.62 -1.37
C GLU A 238 -15.29 -18.04 -1.41
N VAL A 239 -16.12 -19.07 -1.26
CA VAL A 239 -15.72 -20.47 -1.47
C VAL A 239 -15.07 -20.67 -2.83
N GLY A 240 -15.74 -20.24 -3.91
CA GLY A 240 -15.20 -20.36 -5.26
C GLY A 240 -13.90 -19.59 -5.47
N ARG A 241 -13.74 -18.43 -4.83
CA ARG A 241 -12.48 -17.66 -4.88
C ARG A 241 -11.35 -18.35 -4.13
N ILE A 242 -11.61 -18.83 -2.90
CA ILE A 242 -10.61 -19.54 -2.10
C ILE A 242 -10.15 -20.78 -2.86
N ASP A 243 -11.07 -21.59 -3.36
CA ASP A 243 -10.76 -22.81 -4.08
C ASP A 243 -9.93 -22.51 -5.33
N LYS A 244 -10.37 -21.55 -6.17
CA LYS A 244 -9.62 -21.10 -7.35
C LYS A 244 -8.20 -20.60 -7.04
N LEU A 245 -8.01 -19.92 -5.90
CA LEU A 245 -6.73 -19.30 -5.53
C LEU A 245 -5.81 -20.21 -4.70
N THR A 246 -6.28 -21.38 -4.26
CA THR A 246 -5.50 -22.23 -3.35
C THR A 246 -5.40 -23.69 -3.77
N GLU A 247 -6.38 -24.22 -4.50
CA GLU A 247 -6.31 -25.62 -4.97
C GLU A 247 -5.14 -25.87 -5.93
N PRO A 248 -4.86 -25.00 -6.92
CA PRO A 248 -3.68 -25.16 -7.79
C PRO A 248 -2.35 -25.09 -7.04
N HIS A 249 -2.38 -24.51 -5.84
CA HIS A 249 -1.21 -24.30 -4.99
C HIS A 249 -1.12 -25.30 -3.84
N THR A 250 -2.03 -26.27 -3.74
CA THR A 250 -2.05 -27.25 -2.66
C THR A 250 -1.37 -28.53 -3.11
N PHE A 251 -0.23 -28.86 -2.52
CA PHE A 251 0.60 -30.00 -2.93
C PHE A 251 0.72 -31.02 -1.81
N LYS A 252 0.93 -32.28 -2.18
CA LYS A 252 1.54 -33.24 -1.26
C LYS A 252 3.03 -32.95 -1.21
N PHE A 253 3.62 -32.94 -0.03
CA PHE A 253 5.05 -32.68 0.10
C PHE A 253 5.82 -33.91 0.56
N SER A 254 7.08 -33.98 0.14
CA SER A 254 8.08 -34.90 0.67
C SER A 254 9.43 -34.20 0.76
N LEU A 255 10.35 -34.76 1.54
CA LEU A 255 11.72 -34.25 1.65
C LEU A 255 12.66 -35.22 0.99
N GLN A 256 13.53 -34.70 0.14
CA GLN A 256 14.66 -35.43 -0.43
C GLN A 256 15.96 -34.77 0.05
N GLN A 257 17.00 -35.57 0.22
CA GLN A 257 18.33 -35.04 0.50
C GLN A 257 19.07 -34.81 -0.81
N ALA A 258 19.65 -33.62 -0.97
CA ALA A 258 20.61 -33.33 -2.01
C ALA A 258 21.96 -34.02 -1.71
N GLN A 259 22.80 -34.16 -2.73
CA GLN A 259 24.13 -34.76 -2.59
C GLN A 259 25.03 -34.06 -1.55
N GLN A 260 24.76 -32.78 -1.29
CA GLN A 260 25.52 -31.94 -0.35
C GLN A 260 24.95 -31.95 1.08
N GLY A 261 23.91 -32.75 1.34
CA GLY A 261 23.27 -32.87 2.67
C GLY A 261 22.15 -31.87 2.95
N ASP A 262 21.93 -30.90 2.05
CA ASP A 262 20.79 -29.99 2.11
C ASP A 262 19.46 -30.69 1.78
N ALA A 263 18.35 -30.13 2.25
CA ALA A 263 17.02 -30.64 1.94
C ALA A 263 16.45 -29.99 0.67
N ILE A 264 15.79 -30.81 -0.15
CA ILE A 264 14.93 -30.39 -1.25
C ILE A 264 13.50 -30.69 -0.85
N LEU A 265 12.64 -29.68 -0.85
CA LEU A 265 11.21 -29.86 -0.66
C LEU A 265 10.59 -30.25 -2.01
N VAL A 266 10.10 -31.47 -2.12
CA VAL A 266 9.46 -31.96 -3.34
C VAL A 266 7.95 -31.86 -3.18
N LEU A 267 7.30 -31.21 -4.14
CA LEU A 267 5.88 -30.93 -4.17
C LEU A 267 5.22 -31.70 -5.31
N ASP A 268 4.32 -32.60 -4.94
CA ASP A 268 3.51 -33.39 -5.86
C ASP A 268 2.12 -32.78 -6.01
N PRO A 269 1.62 -32.66 -7.25
CA PRO A 269 0.29 -32.14 -7.48
C PRO A 269 -0.73 -33.08 -6.82
N PRO A 270 -1.85 -32.53 -6.33
CA PRO A 270 -2.92 -33.36 -5.80
C PRO A 270 -3.48 -34.24 -6.92
N VAL A 271 -3.81 -35.49 -6.58
CA VAL A 271 -4.37 -36.50 -7.50
C VAL A 271 -5.81 -36.18 -7.81
#